data_AF-A0A975TJT3-F1
#
_entry.id   AF-A0A975TJT3-F1
#
_cell.length_a   1.000
_cell.length_b   1.000
_cell.length_c   1.000
_cell.angle_alpha   90.00
_cell.angle_beta   90.00
_cell.angle_gamma   90.00
#
_symmetry.space_group_name_H-M   'P 1'
#
loop_
_entity.id
_entity.type
_entity.pdbx_description
1 polymer ?
#
loop_
_entity_poly.entity_id
_entity_poly.type
_entity_poly.pdbx_seq_one_letter_code
_entity_poly.pdbx_strand_id
1 'polypeptide(L)'
;MRIQFVGIDPSTDRNECPTVWVDKEGQRLLIQSYNADEASRAQCEATSPAYGPVPPTETIISIPARMVPAIRKAIDALDGPGLH
;
A
#
# COMPACT_ATOMS: atom_id res chain seq x y z
N MET A 1 12.48 16.82 -2.96
CA MET A 1 11.36 16.09 -3.61
C MET A 1 10.55 15.45 -2.51
N ARG A 2 9.26 15.80 -2.42
CA ARG A 2 8.36 15.33 -1.36
C ARG A 2 8.02 13.84 -1.48
N ILE A 3 7.72 13.39 -2.70
CA ILE A 3 7.38 12.00 -3.04
C ILE A 3 8.57 11.34 -3.73
N GLN A 4 8.98 10.16 -3.23
CA GLN A 4 10.12 9.41 -3.75
C GLN A 4 9.66 8.01 -4.19
N PHE A 5 10.06 7.59 -5.39
CA PHE A 5 9.82 6.23 -5.89
C PHE A 5 10.65 5.21 -5.09
N VAL A 6 10.04 4.08 -4.73
CA VAL A 6 10.71 3.00 -3.99
C VAL A 6 10.80 1.72 -4.82
N GLY A 7 9.72 1.34 -5.51
CA GLY A 7 9.71 0.12 -6.31
C GLY A 7 8.43 -0.09 -7.08
N ILE A 8 8.53 -0.94 -8.09
CA ILE A 8 7.46 -1.41 -8.95
C ILE A 8 7.46 -2.94 -8.93
N ASP A 9 6.33 -3.53 -9.27
CA ASP A 9 6.16 -4.95 -9.46
C ASP A 9 7.26 -5.56 -10.35
N PRO A 10 8.07 -6.49 -9.82
CA PRO A 10 9.18 -7.09 -10.57
C PRO A 10 8.71 -7.97 -11.72
N SER A 11 7.44 -8.40 -11.74
CA SER A 11 6.87 -9.21 -12.82
C SER A 11 6.09 -8.39 -13.85
N THR A 12 6.23 -7.06 -13.86
CA THR A 12 5.42 -6.21 -14.72
C THR A 12 5.73 -6.37 -16.21
N ASP A 13 4.68 -6.40 -17.03
CA ASP A 13 4.74 -6.42 -18.51
C ASP A 13 4.21 -5.12 -19.16
N ARG A 14 4.01 -4.08 -18.34
CA ARG A 14 3.52 -2.70 -18.64
C ARG A 14 2.01 -2.45 -18.49
N ASN A 15 1.17 -3.46 -18.30
CA ASN A 15 -0.27 -3.23 -18.09
C ASN A 15 -0.66 -3.23 -16.61
N GLU A 16 0.04 -4.01 -15.79
CA GLU A 16 -0.25 -4.15 -14.37
C GLU A 16 1.01 -3.89 -13.54
N CYS A 17 1.06 -2.69 -12.95
CA CYS A 17 2.27 -2.13 -12.34
C CYS A 17 2.02 -1.68 -10.89
N PRO A 18 1.74 -2.60 -9.94
CA PRO A 18 1.78 -2.24 -8.52
C PRO A 18 3.05 -1.46 -8.18
N THR A 19 2.91 -0.29 -7.57
CA THR A 19 4.01 0.66 -7.41
C THR A 19 3.94 1.32 -6.04
N VAL A 20 5.10 1.54 -5.42
CA VAL A 20 5.23 2.10 -4.08
C VAL A 20 6.11 3.36 -4.13
N TRP A 21 5.61 4.41 -3.47
CA TRP A 21 6.34 5.64 -3.20
C TRP A 21 6.29 5.96 -1.70
N VAL A 22 7.25 6.77 -1.23
CA VAL A 22 7.28 7.35 0.11
C VAL A 22 7.10 8.87 0.03
N ASP A 23 6.16 9.43 0.80
CA ASP A 23 5.97 10.86 1.02
C ASP A 23 6.51 11.20 2.41
N LYS A 24 7.78 11.63 2.49
CA LYS A 24 8.45 11.87 3.78
C LYS A 24 7.90 13.09 4.51
N GLU A 25 7.47 14.13 3.79
CA GLU A 25 6.88 15.31 4.43
C GLU A 25 5.46 15.00 4.94
N GLY A 26 4.69 14.24 4.15
CA GLY A 26 3.35 13.78 4.55
C GLY A 26 3.33 12.55 5.47
N GLN A 27 4.50 12.03 5.85
CA GLN A 27 4.69 10.86 6.71
C GLN A 27 3.82 9.66 6.31
N ARG A 28 3.81 9.31 5.02
CA ARG A 28 2.93 8.26 4.48
C ARG A 28 3.54 7.51 3.32
N LEU A 29 3.05 6.29 3.11
CA LEU A 29 3.28 5.54 1.89
C LEU A 29 2.17 5.85 0.88
N LEU A 30 2.53 5.88 -0.40
CA LEU A 30 1.57 5.90 -1.51
C LEU A 30 1.74 4.59 -2.27
N ILE A 31 0.64 3.86 -2.48
CA ILE A 31 0.66 2.55 -3.13
C ILE A 31 -0.40 2.53 -4.23
N GLN A 32 0.05 2.29 -5.46
CA GLN A 32 -0.81 1.89 -6.57
C GLN A 32 -0.90 0.36 -6.57
N SER A 33 -2.10 -0.21 -6.58
CA SER A 33 -2.33 -1.65 -6.70
C SER A 33 -3.77 -1.94 -7.17
N TYR A 34 -4.17 -3.21 -7.17
CA TYR A 34 -5.52 -3.65 -7.55
C TYR A 34 -6.53 -3.34 -6.45
N ASN A 35 -7.78 -3.06 -6.83
CA ASN A 35 -8.89 -3.07 -5.89
C ASN A 35 -9.09 -4.48 -5.32
N ALA A 36 -9.43 -4.60 -4.05
CA ALA A 36 -9.89 -5.88 -3.52
C ALA A 36 -11.22 -6.28 -4.19
N ASP A 37 -11.40 -7.59 -4.41
CA ASP A 37 -12.70 -8.10 -4.83
C ASP A 37 -13.76 -7.97 -3.72
N GLU A 38 -15.03 -8.10 -4.10
CA GLU A 38 -16.16 -7.92 -3.19
C GLU A 38 -16.13 -8.88 -2.00
N ALA A 39 -15.69 -10.13 -2.22
CA ALA A 39 -15.60 -11.13 -1.16
C ALA A 39 -14.55 -10.76 -0.11
N SER A 40 -13.36 -10.39 -0.56
CA SER A 40 -12.25 -9.94 0.29
C SER A 40 -12.62 -8.66 1.04
N ARG A 41 -13.25 -7.71 0.35
CA ARG A 41 -13.73 -6.45 0.94
C ARG A 41 -14.75 -6.71 2.05
N ALA A 42 -15.77 -7.55 1.80
CA ALA A 42 -16.78 -7.90 2.79
C ALA A 42 -16.18 -8.60 4.02
N GLN A 43 -15.18 -9.48 3.82
CA GLN A 43 -14.49 -10.13 4.92
C GLN A 43 -13.68 -9.15 5.77
N CYS A 44 -13.00 -8.19 5.15
CA CYS A 44 -12.31 -7.12 5.87
C CYS A 44 -13.29 -6.24 6.66
N GLU A 45 -14.44 -5.88 6.09
CA GLU A 45 -15.47 -5.11 6.80
C GLU A 45 -16.03 -5.88 8.00
N ALA A 46 -16.30 -7.17 7.85
CA ALA A 46 -16.83 -8.02 8.92
C ALA A 46 -15.81 -8.27 10.06
N THR A 47 -14.52 -8.19 9.77
CA THR A 47 -13.44 -8.41 10.75
C THR A 47 -12.87 -7.10 11.31
N SER A 48 -13.29 -5.95 10.78
CA SER A 48 -12.85 -4.64 11.24
C SER A 48 -13.39 -4.34 12.64
N PRO A 49 -12.56 -3.82 13.57
CA PRO A 49 -13.01 -3.40 14.89
C PRO A 49 -13.93 -2.17 14.85
N ALA A 50 -14.06 -1.51 13.70
CA ALA A 50 -14.95 -0.37 13.51
C ALA A 50 -16.44 -0.77 13.40
N TYR A 51 -16.74 -2.07 13.26
CA TYR A 51 -18.10 -2.62 13.14
C TYR A 51 -18.99 -1.86 12.12
N GLY A 52 -18.42 -1.52 10.97
CA GLY A 52 -19.07 -0.72 9.93
C GLY A 52 -18.37 -0.80 8.57
N PRO A 53 -19.03 -0.31 7.50
CA PRO A 53 -18.46 -0.34 6.16
C PRO A 53 -17.26 0.60 6.03
N VAL A 54 -16.37 0.33 5.06
CA VAL A 54 -15.28 1.25 4.71
C VAL A 54 -15.89 2.58 4.23
N PRO A 55 -15.47 3.73 4.80
CA PRO A 55 -16.01 5.02 4.41
C PRO A 55 -15.60 5.41 2.98
N PRO A 56 -16.31 6.36 2.32
CA PRO A 56 -16.02 6.76 0.94
C PRO A 56 -14.62 7.35 0.72
N THR A 57 -13.96 7.80 1.78
CA THR A 57 -12.61 8.37 1.76
C THR A 57 -11.51 7.31 1.88
N GLU A 58 -11.87 6.04 2.08
CA GLU A 58 -10.95 4.91 2.27
C GLU A 58 -11.23 3.81 1.24
N THR A 59 -10.24 2.95 1.02
CA THR A 59 -10.39 1.80 0.14
C THR A 59 -9.54 0.64 0.62
N ILE A 60 -9.95 -0.57 0.26
CA ILE A 60 -9.17 -1.80 0.48
C ILE A 60 -8.57 -2.19 -0.86
N ILE A 61 -7.24 -2.19 -0.92
CA ILE A 61 -6.47 -2.62 -2.09
C ILE A 61 -5.84 -3.98 -1.84
N SER A 62 -5.79 -4.80 -2.87
CA SER A 62 -5.05 -6.06 -2.88
C SER A 62 -3.63 -5.80 -3.35
N ILE A 63 -2.64 -6.21 -2.57
CA ILE A 63 -1.22 -6.03 -2.87
C ILE A 63 -0.60 -7.42 -3.07
N PRO A 64 0.00 -7.71 -4.25
CA PRO A 64 0.69 -8.97 -4.47
C PRO A 64 1.85 -9.19 -3.48
N ALA A 65 2.00 -10.42 -2.99
CA ALA A 65 3.07 -10.77 -2.05
C ALA A 65 4.48 -10.43 -2.56
N ARG A 66 4.70 -10.46 -3.88
CA ARG A 66 5.97 -10.05 -4.52
C ARG A 66 6.34 -8.58 -4.32
N MET A 67 5.39 -7.72 -3.92
CA MET A 67 5.64 -6.32 -3.56
C MET A 67 6.18 -6.13 -2.15
N VAL A 68 6.12 -7.15 -1.28
CA VAL A 68 6.55 -7.05 0.12
C VAL A 68 7.98 -6.49 0.28
N PRO A 69 8.99 -6.89 -0.53
CA PRO A 69 10.32 -6.28 -0.43
C PRO A 69 10.36 -4.78 -0.74
N ALA A 70 9.57 -4.31 -1.71
CA ALA A 70 9.49 -2.88 -2.04
C ALA A 70 8.79 -2.09 -0.92
N ILE A 71 7.73 -2.66 -0.32
CA ILE A 71 7.01 -2.04 0.78
C ILE A 71 7.90 -1.94 2.03
N ARG A 72 8.67 -2.99 2.37
CA ARG A 72 9.63 -2.95 3.48
C ARG A 72 10.64 -1.82 3.31
N LYS A 73 11.24 -1.69 2.12
CA LYS A 73 12.14 -0.56 1.82
C LYS A 73 11.47 0.80 1.99
N ALA A 74 10.18 0.91 1.65
CA ALA A 74 9.43 2.16 1.78
C ALA A 74 9.18 2.50 3.25
N ILE A 75 8.88 1.49 4.07
CA ILE A 75 8.76 1.60 5.53
C ILE A 75 10.10 2.05 6.13
N ASP A 76 11.21 1.37 5.80
CA ASP A 76 12.55 1.72 6.29
C ASP A 76 12.92 3.17 5.92
N ALA A 77 12.56 3.60 4.71
CA ALA A 77 12.80 4.97 4.24
C ALA A 77 11.93 6.02 4.95
N LEU A 78 10.76 5.62 5.45
CA LEU A 78 9.82 6.45 6.19
C LEU A 78 10.25 6.60 7.67
N ASP A 79 10.63 5.48 8.30
CA ASP A 79 11.07 5.43 9.70
C ASP A 79 12.40 6.17 9.91
N GLY A 80 13.27 6.19 8.89
CA GLY A 80 14.59 6.81 8.97
C GLY A 80 15.54 6.11 9.96
N PRO A 81 16.79 6.58 10.13
CA PRO A 81 17.78 5.95 11.00
C PRO A 81 17.50 6.07 12.51
N GLY A 82 16.28 6.40 12.95
CA GLY A 82 15.97 6.84 14.31
C GLY A 82 14.85 6.10 15.06
N LEU A 83 14.25 5.05 14.50
CA LEU A 83 13.28 4.20 15.22
C LEU A 83 13.88 2.83 15.57
N HIS A 84 14.85 2.84 16.49
CA HIS A 84 15.25 1.68 17.28
C HIS A 84 15.49 2.09 18.73
#